data_AF-A0A937RB75-F1
#
_entry.id   AF-A0A937RB75-F1
#
_cell.length_a   1.000
_cell.length_b   1.000
_cell.length_c   1.000
_cell.angle_alpha   90.00
_cell.angle_beta   90.00
_cell.angle_gamma   90.00
#
_symmetry.space_group_name_H-M   'P 1'
#
loop_
_entity.id
_entity.type
_entity.pdbx_description
1 polymer ?
#
loop_
_entity_poly.entity_id
_entity_poly.type
_entity_poly.pdbx_seq_one_letter_code
_entity_poly.pdbx_strand_id
1 'polypeptide(L)'
;MTLSKRASWFLVAVGVWSWVIWPTFLRNIWKDDRSWDDGPTGFFLVHLVLTVVSLAIGTAVAWLGLRGTRAGRGAETGASASSERLVGSGR
;
A
#
# COMPACT_ATOMS: atom_id res chain seq x y z
N MET A 1 -9.32 12.27 13.20
CA MET A 1 -10.13 12.03 11.98
C MET A 1 -9.97 10.56 11.61
N THR A 2 -11.06 9.79 11.53
CA THR A 2 -11.01 8.37 11.17
C THR A 2 -11.01 8.22 9.64
N LEU A 3 -10.13 7.38 9.10
CA LEU A 3 -10.12 7.10 7.66
C LEU A 3 -11.35 6.28 7.29
N SER A 4 -12.05 6.64 6.22
CA SER A 4 -13.18 5.83 5.72
C SER A 4 -12.68 4.48 5.18
N LYS A 5 -13.53 3.43 5.24
CA LYS A 5 -13.16 2.09 4.73
C LYS A 5 -12.72 2.11 3.27
N ARG A 6 -13.37 2.95 2.45
CA ARG A 6 -13.00 3.16 1.04
C ARG A 6 -11.62 3.78 0.91
N ALA A 7 -11.32 4.81 1.71
CA ALA A 7 -9.99 5.43 1.72
C ALA A 7 -8.90 4.44 2.17
N SER A 8 -9.17 3.59 3.17
CA SER A 8 -8.19 2.59 3.62
C SER A 8 -7.87 1.56 2.55
N TRP A 9 -8.88 1.04 1.84
CA TRP A 9 -8.68 0.14 0.70
C TRP A 9 -7.96 0.81 -0.46
N PHE A 10 -8.25 2.08 -0.72
CA PHE A 10 -7.53 2.86 -1.71
C PHE A 10 -6.03 2.96 -1.38
N LEU A 11 -5.66 3.23 -0.13
CA LEU A 11 -4.24 3.23 0.29
C LEU A 11 -3.56 1.88 0.08
N VAL A 12 -4.24 0.78 0.40
CA VAL A 12 -3.70 -0.58 0.14
C VAL A 12 -3.48 -0.79 -1.36
N ALA A 13 -4.46 -0.45 -2.20
CA ALA A 13 -4.35 -0.59 -3.65
C ALA A 13 -3.21 0.25 -4.22
N VAL A 14 -3.04 1.50 -3.76
CA VAL A 14 -1.93 2.38 -4.16
C VAL A 14 -0.58 1.77 -3.77
N GLY A 15 -0.48 1.18 -2.58
CA GLY A 15 0.74 0.51 -2.14
C GLY A 15 1.09 -0.72 -2.98
N VAL A 16 0.10 -1.57 -3.26
CA VAL A 16 0.28 -2.75 -4.15
C VAL A 16 0.66 -2.32 -5.56
N TRP A 17 -0.01 -1.31 -6.11
CA TRP A 17 0.31 -0.74 -7.42
C TRP A 17 1.75 -0.25 -7.48
N SER A 18 2.20 0.46 -6.45
CA SER A 18 3.58 0.94 -6.33
C SER A 18 4.57 -0.23 -6.37
N TRP A 19 4.26 -1.33 -5.67
CA TRP A 19 5.06 -2.56 -5.68
C TRP A 19 5.12 -3.27 -7.04
N VAL A 20 4.19 -3.00 -7.95
CA VAL A 20 4.22 -3.54 -9.31
C VAL A 20 5.05 -2.65 -10.23
N ILE A 21 4.84 -1.33 -10.16
CA ILE A 21 5.48 -0.36 -11.04
C ILE A 21 6.99 -0.26 -10.79
N TRP A 22 7.40 -0.08 -9.54
CA TRP A 22 8.79 0.24 -9.21
C TRP A 22 9.79 -0.88 -9.54
N PRO A 23 9.53 -2.17 -9.24
CA PRO A 23 10.43 -3.25 -9.66
C PRO A 23 10.48 -3.43 -11.17
N THR A 24 9.36 -3.21 -11.86
CA THR A 24 9.30 -3.28 -13.33
C THR A 24 10.13 -2.15 -13.95
N PHE A 25 10.01 -0.93 -13.41
CA PHE A 25 10.81 0.21 -13.79
C PHE A 25 12.31 -0.04 -13.56
N LEU A 26 12.69 -0.51 -12.37
CA LEU A 26 14.10 -0.80 -12.06
C LEU A 26 14.67 -1.88 -12.99
N ARG A 27 13.89 -2.91 -13.33
CA ARG A 27 14.29 -3.93 -14.32
C ARG A 27 14.57 -3.31 -15.70
N ASN A 28 13.75 -2.33 -16.13
CA ASN A 28 13.98 -1.65 -17.40
C ASN A 28 15.24 -0.79 -17.36
N ILE A 29 15.47 -0.07 -16.27
CA ILE A 29 16.70 0.72 -16.06
C ILE A 29 17.93 -0.19 -16.04
N TRP A 30 17.87 -1.32 -15.32
CA TRP A 30 18.97 -2.28 -15.30
C TRP A 30 19.37 -2.74 -16.72
N LYS A 31 18.40 -2.87 -17.63
CA LYS A 31 18.65 -3.29 -19.03
C LYS A 31 19.10 -2.16 -19.96
N ASP A 32 19.09 -0.91 -19.50
CA ASP A 32 19.55 0.24 -20.28
C ASP A 32 21.08 0.29 -20.26
N ASP A 33 21.70 0.45 -21.44
CA ASP A 33 23.16 0.49 -21.58
C ASP A 33 23.81 1.61 -20.75
N ARG A 34 23.09 2.73 -20.52
CA ARG A 34 23.59 3.84 -19.68
C ARG A 34 23.75 3.48 -18.21
N SER A 35 23.17 2.37 -17.76
CA SER A 35 23.31 1.90 -16.37
C SER A 35 24.67 1.31 -16.07
N TRP A 36 25.45 0.94 -17.09
CA TRP A 36 26.69 0.20 -16.95
C TRP A 36 27.81 0.84 -17.77
N ASP A 37 28.92 1.16 -17.11
CA ASP A 37 30.15 1.63 -17.73
C ASP A 37 31.32 1.29 -16.79
N ASP A 38 32.00 0.16 -17.05
CA ASP A 38 32.97 -0.48 -16.14
C ASP A 38 32.48 -0.68 -14.68
N GLY A 39 31.16 -0.62 -14.47
CA GLY A 39 30.50 -0.64 -13.16
C GLY A 39 29.13 0.06 -13.18
N PRO A 40 28.43 0.11 -12.04
CA PRO A 40 27.16 0.84 -11.95
C PRO A 40 27.38 2.34 -12.09
N THR A 41 26.71 2.94 -13.07
CA THR A 41 26.82 4.39 -13.33
C THR A 41 25.97 5.20 -12.34
N GLY A 42 26.21 6.51 -12.29
CA GLY A 42 25.35 7.44 -11.56
C GLY A 42 23.89 7.40 -12.04
N PHE A 43 23.65 7.13 -13.32
CA PHE A 43 22.30 6.93 -13.87
C PHE A 43 21.61 5.74 -13.19
N PHE A 44 22.26 4.59 -13.09
CA PHE A 44 21.70 3.43 -12.40
C PHE A 44 21.47 3.72 -10.91
N LEU A 45 22.46 4.28 -10.22
CA LEU A 45 22.42 4.51 -8.78
C LEU A 45 21.28 5.45 -8.37
N VAL A 46 21.07 6.56 -9.09
CA VAL A 46 19.97 7.49 -8.80
C VAL A 46 18.62 6.77 -8.93
N HIS A 47 18.41 6.02 -10.00
CA HIS A 47 17.16 5.29 -10.21
C HIS A 47 16.96 4.15 -9.19
N LEU A 48 18.03 3.49 -8.78
CA LEU A 48 17.99 2.49 -7.71
C LEU A 48 17.53 3.12 -6.39
N VAL A 49 18.14 4.23 -5.98
CA VAL A 49 17.76 4.96 -4.76
C VAL A 49 16.31 5.43 -4.84
N LEU A 50 15.91 6.03 -5.97
CA LEU A 50 14.52 6.46 -6.21
C LEU A 50 13.53 5.30 -6.08
N THR A 51 13.89 4.13 -6.63
CA THR A 51 13.06 2.92 -6.55
C THR A 51 12.92 2.46 -5.09
N VAL A 52 14.03 2.36 -4.35
CA VAL A 52 14.03 1.89 -2.96
C VAL A 52 13.22 2.82 -2.06
N VAL A 53 13.45 4.14 -2.16
CA VAL A 53 12.70 5.14 -1.37
C VAL A 53 11.21 5.07 -1.70
N SER A 54 10.86 4.97 -2.98
CA SER A 54 9.46 4.90 -3.40
C SER A 54 8.76 3.61 -2.95
N LEU A 55 9.47 2.47 -2.94
CA LEU A 55 8.96 1.22 -2.38
C LEU A 55 8.75 1.32 -0.87
N ALA A 56 9.65 1.99 -0.14
CA ALA A 56 9.48 2.22 1.29
C ALA A 56 8.23 3.07 1.57
N ILE A 57 8.03 4.15 0.81
CA ILE A 57 6.83 4.99 0.90
C ILE A 57 5.57 4.19 0.55
N GLY A 58 5.57 3.44 -0.56
CA GLY A 58 4.44 2.60 -0.98
C GLY A 58 4.08 1.54 0.07
N THR A 59 5.09 0.97 0.74
CA THR A 59 4.91 0.02 1.84
C THR A 59 4.30 0.70 3.07
N ALA A 60 4.78 1.89 3.45
CA ALA A 60 4.21 2.66 4.55
C ALA A 60 2.74 3.03 4.28
N VAL A 61 2.42 3.43 3.04
CA VAL A 61 1.06 3.73 2.59
C VAL A 61 0.17 2.47 2.66
N ALA A 62 0.63 1.34 2.15
CA ALA A 62 -0.10 0.06 2.25
C ALA A 62 -0.37 -0.30 3.71
N TRP A 63 0.64 -0.15 4.57
CA TRP A 63 0.54 -0.46 6.00
C TRP A 63 -0.45 0.43 6.74
N LEU A 64 -0.47 1.74 6.44
CA LEU A 64 -1.49 2.67 6.96
C LEU A 64 -2.90 2.27 6.50
N GLY A 65 -3.05 1.86 5.24
CA GLY A 65 -4.29 1.31 4.71
C GLY A 65 -4.75 0.07 5.49
N LEU A 66 -3.85 -0.88 5.73
CA LEU A 66 -4.13 -2.09 6.51
C LEU A 66 -4.50 -1.80 7.97
N ARG A 67 -3.89 -0.77 8.59
CA ARG A 67 -4.26 -0.33 9.93
C ARG A 67 -5.67 0.28 9.95
N GLY A 68 -6.01 1.09 8.95
CA GLY A 68 -7.35 1.67 8.80
C GLY A 68 -8.45 0.63 8.58
N THR A 69 -8.19 -0.44 7.81
CA THR A 69 -9.16 -1.52 7.61
C THR A 69 -9.37 -2.37 8.87
N ARG A 70 -8.33 -2.59 9.68
CA ARG A 70 -8.43 -3.32 10.97
C ARG A 70 -9.22 -2.54 12.03
N ALA A 71 -9.03 -1.22 12.13
CA ALA A 71 -9.82 -0.37 13.03
C ALA A 71 -11.33 -0.36 12.67
N GLY A 72 -11.65 -0.43 11.37
CA GLY A 72 -13.04 -0.49 10.89
C GLY A 72 -13.76 -1.83 11.09
N ARG A 73 -13.04 -2.95 11.30
CA ARG A 73 -13.63 -4.29 11.54
C ARG A 73 -14.20 -4.43 12.96
N GLY A 74 -13.63 -3.74 13.96
CA GLY A 74 -14.17 -3.73 15.32
C GLY A 74 -15.57 -3.08 15.41
N ALA A 75 -15.85 -2.09 14.57
CA ALA A 75 -17.14 -1.39 14.55
C ALA A 75 -18.25 -2.17 13.82
N GLU A 76 -17.93 -2.94 12.79
CA GLU A 76 -18.91 -3.72 12.01
C GLU A 76 -19.46 -4.92 12.79
N THR A 77 -18.61 -5.62 13.54
CA THR A 77 -19.05 -6.72 14.42
C THR A 77 -19.97 -6.21 15.54
N GLY A 78 -19.69 -5.03 16.10
CA GLY A 78 -20.54 -4.40 17.11
C GLY A 78 -21.91 -3.95 16.58
N ALA A 79 -21.96 -3.41 15.36
CA ALA A 79 -23.20 -2.99 14.71
C ALA A 79 -24.10 -4.20 14.34
N SER A 80 -23.50 -5.29 13.83
CA SER A 80 -24.21 -6.54 13.53
C SER A 80 -24.81 -7.16 14.81
N ALA A 81 -24.02 -7.26 15.88
CA ALA A 81 -24.46 -7.83 17.15
C ALA A 81 -25.54 -6.99 17.86
N SER A 82 -25.50 -5.65 17.69
CA SER A 82 -26.52 -4.74 18.24
C SER A 82 -27.84 -4.83 17.46
N SER A 83 -27.76 -4.98 16.13
CA SER A 83 -28.95 -5.17 15.29
C SER A 83 -29.65 -6.51 15.56
N GLU A 84 -28.87 -7.57 15.80
CA GLU A 84 -29.41 -8.90 16.16
C GLU A 84 -30.05 -8.91 17.56
N ARG A 85 -29.49 -8.19 18.54
CA ARG A 85 -30.11 -7.99 19.87
C ARG A 85 -31.41 -7.20 19.82
N LEU A 86 -31.48 -6.15 18.99
CA LEU A 86 -32.69 -5.34 18.85
C LEU A 86 -33.82 -6.11 18.16
N VAL A 87 -33.49 -6.97 17.19
CA VAL A 87 -34.46 -7.88 16.54
C VAL A 87 -34.92 -8.98 17.50
N GLY A 88 -34.04 -9.49 18.38
CA GLY A 88 -34.37 -10.52 19.37
C GLY A 88 -35.19 -10.03 20.57
N SER A 89 -35.08 -8.75 20.93
CA SER A 89 -35.82 -8.15 22.07
C SER A 89 -37.29 -7.84 21.77
N GLY A 90 -37.72 -7.89 20.51
CA GLY A 90 -39.08 -7.57 20.07
C GLY A 90 -40.02 -8.78 19.92
N ARG A 91 -39.63 -9.96 20.40
CA ARG A 91 -40.42 -11.19 20.44
C ARG A 91 -40.61 -11.66 21.87
#